data_AF-A0A7S1J3R4-F1
#
_entry.id   AF-A0A7S1J3R4-F1
#
_cell.length_a   1.000
_cell.length_b   1.000
_cell.length_c   1.000
_cell.angle_alpha   90.00
_cell.angle_beta   90.00
_cell.angle_gamma   90.00
#
_symmetry.space_group_name_H-M   'P 1'
#
loop_
_entity.id
_entity.type
_entity.pdbx_description
1 polymer ?
#
loop_
_entity_poly.entity_id
_entity_poly.type
_entity_poly.pdbx_seq_one_letter_code
_entity_poly.pdbx_strand_id
1 'polypeptide(L)'
;KVGMEPFHQFSVFGFYLPDFEPDGKVALAELVAPEQQLYDTPTLVGLMNSMHSLIDRGLSSCSSGFSTICRSGSVNEGWLRWQPSGTTAAAVVDELALLLTNNRMESQARSLIAAAYEARAASNRQLALRHAFKLAI
;
A
#
# COMPACT_ATOMS: atom_id res chain seq x y z
N LYS A 1 12.08 7.72 -1.94
CA LYS A 1 12.01 7.46 -3.39
C LYS A 1 11.38 6.08 -3.55
N VAL A 2 10.29 5.96 -4.30
CA VAL A 2 9.43 4.76 -4.30
C VAL A 2 9.58 3.91 -5.57
N GLY A 3 10.70 4.06 -6.26
CA GLY A 3 10.95 3.46 -7.57
C GLY A 3 10.62 4.47 -8.68
N MET A 4 9.60 4.15 -9.49
CA MET A 4 9.21 4.92 -10.66
C MET A 4 8.55 6.26 -10.29
N GLU A 5 9.09 7.35 -10.84
CA GLU A 5 8.59 8.71 -10.60
C GLU A 5 8.51 9.49 -11.93
N PRO A 6 7.42 10.24 -12.20
CA PRO A 6 7.32 11.06 -13.41
C PRO A 6 8.50 12.02 -13.52
N PHE A 7 9.12 12.09 -14.71
CA PHE A 7 10.30 12.92 -14.99
C PHE A 7 11.56 12.58 -14.16
N HIS A 8 11.59 11.42 -13.49
CA HIS A 8 12.70 10.96 -12.67
C HIS A 8 13.20 9.57 -13.12
N GLN A 9 13.42 9.41 -14.43
CA GLN A 9 14.00 8.19 -14.99
C GLN A 9 15.42 7.96 -14.45
N PHE A 10 15.70 6.74 -13.96
CA PHE A 10 17.04 6.37 -13.48
C PHE A 10 18.04 6.13 -14.63
N SER A 11 17.55 5.75 -15.82
CA SER A 11 18.34 5.61 -17.05
C SER A 11 17.75 6.48 -18.17
N VAL A 12 18.57 6.82 -19.18
CA VAL A 12 18.18 7.65 -20.34
C VAL A 12 17.14 6.96 -21.23
N PHE A 13 17.02 5.63 -21.09
CA PHE A 13 16.05 4.83 -21.78
C PHE A 13 15.36 3.90 -20.79
N GLY A 14 14.09 4.18 -20.48
CA GLY A 14 13.24 3.29 -19.68
C GLY A 14 12.87 2.01 -20.43
N PHE A 15 13.86 1.31 -20.98
CA PHE A 15 13.70 0.00 -21.59
C PHE A 15 13.79 -1.06 -20.51
N TYR A 16 12.78 -1.91 -20.48
CA TYR A 16 12.79 -3.17 -19.76
C TYR A 16 12.81 -4.30 -20.79
N LEU A 17 13.38 -5.44 -20.43
CA LEU A 17 13.25 -6.64 -21.25
C LEU A 17 11.79 -7.11 -21.22
N PRO A 18 11.08 -7.22 -22.36
CA PRO A 18 9.68 -7.65 -22.39
C PRO A 18 9.45 -9.05 -21.80
N ASP A 19 10.49 -9.87 -21.84
CA ASP A 19 10.59 -11.25 -21.36
C ASP A 19 11.22 -11.36 -19.97
N PHE A 20 11.38 -10.27 -19.23
CA PHE A 20 11.92 -10.35 -17.87
C PHE A 20 10.96 -11.05 -16.93
N GLU A 21 11.46 -12.12 -16.33
CA GLU A 21 10.80 -12.87 -15.28
C GLU A 21 11.63 -12.76 -13.98
N PRO A 22 11.07 -12.16 -12.92
CA PRO A 22 11.73 -12.17 -11.63
C PRO A 22 11.64 -13.55 -10.99
N ASP A 23 12.73 -13.93 -10.32
CA ASP A 23 12.84 -15.20 -9.60
C ASP A 23 11.70 -15.40 -8.60
N GLY A 24 11.27 -16.65 -8.44
CA GLY A 24 10.29 -17.07 -7.44
C GLY A 24 8.91 -17.38 -8.04
N LYS A 25 7.84 -17.00 -7.33
CA LYS A 25 6.47 -17.38 -7.69
C LYS A 25 6.00 -16.84 -9.04
N VAL A 26 6.60 -15.75 -9.51
CA VAL A 26 6.26 -15.10 -10.79
C VAL A 26 6.82 -15.93 -11.95
N ALA A 27 8.12 -16.25 -11.94
CA ALA A 27 8.73 -17.18 -12.88
C ALA A 27 8.09 -18.59 -12.85
N LEU A 28 7.75 -19.13 -11.67
CA LEU A 28 7.05 -20.43 -11.56
C LEU A 28 5.65 -20.42 -12.17
N ALA A 29 5.03 -19.25 -12.30
CA ALA A 29 3.72 -19.08 -12.92
C ALA A 29 3.83 -18.69 -14.41
N GLU A 30 5.06 -18.67 -14.98
CA GLU A 30 5.35 -18.26 -16.36
C GLU A 30 4.78 -16.85 -16.66
N LEU A 31 4.88 -15.96 -15.68
CA LEU A 31 4.45 -14.58 -15.79
C LEU A 31 5.67 -13.67 -15.97
N VAL A 32 5.56 -12.72 -16.89
CA VAL A 32 6.57 -11.66 -17.09
C VAL A 32 6.22 -10.43 -16.27
N ALA A 33 7.25 -9.77 -15.72
CA ALA A 33 7.09 -8.51 -15.00
C ALA A 33 8.18 -7.50 -15.38
N PRO A 34 8.16 -6.98 -16.62
CA PRO A 34 9.24 -6.13 -17.15
C PRO A 34 9.59 -4.94 -16.25
N GLU A 35 8.58 -4.26 -15.70
CA GLU A 35 8.79 -3.09 -14.82
C GLU A 35 9.50 -3.43 -13.50
N GLN A 36 9.51 -4.70 -13.08
CA GLN A 36 10.20 -5.10 -11.85
C GLN A 36 11.72 -5.04 -11.96
N GLN A 37 12.30 -4.94 -13.17
CA GLN A 37 13.72 -4.70 -13.35
C GLN A 37 14.23 -3.42 -12.69
N LEU A 38 13.36 -2.45 -12.48
CA LEU A 38 13.71 -1.17 -11.87
C LEU A 38 13.61 -1.15 -10.35
N TYR A 39 13.00 -2.18 -9.75
CA TYR A 39 12.94 -2.28 -8.30
C TYR A 39 14.20 -2.93 -7.76
N ASP A 40 14.87 -2.21 -6.87
CA ASP A 40 15.90 -2.73 -5.98
C ASP A 40 15.37 -2.81 -4.54
N THR A 41 16.11 -3.46 -3.65
CA THR A 41 15.70 -3.61 -2.24
C THR A 41 15.40 -2.25 -1.57
N PRO A 42 16.23 -1.19 -1.74
CA PRO A 42 15.95 0.13 -1.18
C PRO A 42 14.64 0.76 -1.68
N THR A 43 14.35 0.70 -2.98
CA THR A 43 13.13 1.29 -3.55
C THR A 43 11.88 0.52 -3.15
N LEU A 44 11.96 -0.82 -3.03
CA LEU A 44 10.85 -1.65 -2.54
C LEU A 44 10.53 -1.36 -1.07
N VAL A 45 11.54 -1.32 -0.21
CA VAL A 45 11.37 -0.94 1.21
C VAL A 45 10.87 0.50 1.32
N GLY A 46 11.39 1.40 0.48
CA GLY A 46 10.92 2.76 0.33
C GLY A 46 9.42 2.82 0.01
N LEU A 47 8.97 2.09 -1.01
CA LEU A 47 7.57 1.99 -1.40
C LEU A 47 6.68 1.52 -0.25
N MET A 48 7.05 0.44 0.43
CA MET A 48 6.26 -0.12 1.55
C MET A 48 6.13 0.85 2.72
N ASN A 49 7.25 1.47 3.13
CA ASN A 49 7.26 2.49 4.18
C ASN A 49 6.46 3.72 3.78
N SER A 50 6.56 4.12 2.51
CA SER A 50 5.83 5.25 1.96
C SER A 50 4.32 4.97 1.92
N MET A 51 3.86 3.78 1.50
CA MET A 51 2.45 3.38 1.58
C MET A 51 1.93 3.40 3.03
N HIS A 52 2.70 2.86 3.98
CA HIS A 52 2.37 2.93 5.41
C HIS A 52 2.24 4.39 5.88
N SER A 53 3.17 5.26 5.47
CA SER A 53 3.15 6.68 5.80
C SER A 53 1.93 7.41 5.21
N LEU A 54 1.47 7.03 4.02
CA LEU A 54 0.27 7.58 3.37
C LEU A 54 -0.98 7.24 4.17
N ILE A 55 -1.07 6.03 4.73
CA ILE A 55 -2.21 5.58 5.53
C ILE A 55 -2.25 6.30 6.89
N ASP A 56 -1.10 6.46 7.54
CA ASP A 56 -1.02 7.04 8.88
C ASP A 56 -1.10 8.58 8.86
N ARG A 57 -0.42 9.20 7.89
CA ARG A 57 -0.17 10.64 7.83
C ARG A 57 -0.69 11.32 6.57
N GLY A 58 -1.29 10.59 5.63
CA GLY A 58 -1.78 11.17 4.40
C GLY A 58 -0.65 11.62 3.46
N LEU A 59 -1.06 12.40 2.46
CA LEU A 59 -0.14 13.07 1.56
C LEU A 59 0.38 14.32 2.29
N SER A 60 1.52 14.21 2.96
CA SER A 60 2.15 15.29 3.73
C SER A 60 3.65 15.09 3.79
N SER A 61 4.46 16.13 3.66
CA SER A 61 5.92 16.01 3.86
C SER A 61 6.39 16.62 5.18
N CYS A 62 5.56 17.44 5.83
CA CYS A 62 5.91 18.14 7.07
C CYS A 62 6.01 17.21 8.29
N SER A 63 5.48 15.98 8.20
CA SER A 63 5.51 14.98 9.29
C SER A 63 6.03 13.61 8.83
N SER A 64 6.86 13.59 7.78
CA SER A 64 7.39 12.35 7.16
C SER A 64 6.29 11.45 6.56
N GLY A 65 5.27 12.05 5.94
CA GLY A 65 4.27 11.32 5.14
C GLY A 65 4.71 11.12 3.68
N PHE A 66 3.75 10.87 2.79
CA PHE A 66 4.00 10.45 1.40
C PHE A 66 4.29 11.60 0.40
N SER A 67 4.46 12.84 0.87
CA SER A 67 4.68 13.98 -0.03
C SER A 67 6.15 14.41 -0.06
N THR A 68 6.55 15.11 -1.12
CA THR A 68 7.88 15.73 -1.27
C THR A 68 7.88 17.22 -0.93
N ILE A 69 6.70 17.82 -0.75
CA ILE A 69 6.54 19.27 -0.54
C ILE A 69 5.91 19.50 0.84
N CYS A 70 6.54 20.36 1.64
CA CYS A 70 5.96 20.86 2.90
C CYS A 70 5.59 22.32 2.66
N ARG A 71 4.31 22.61 2.47
CA ARG A 71 3.83 24.00 2.40
C ARG A 71 3.56 24.51 3.80
N SER A 72 4.23 25.61 4.19
CA SER A 72 4.00 26.26 5.47
C SER A 72 2.51 26.57 5.66
N GLY A 73 1.89 25.99 6.70
CA GLY A 73 0.48 26.17 7.04
C GLY A 73 -0.49 25.07 6.55
N SER A 74 -0.07 24.17 5.65
CA SER A 74 -0.86 22.99 5.28
C SER A 74 -0.20 21.74 5.84
N VAL A 75 -0.78 21.19 6.91
CA VAL A 75 -0.23 20.00 7.56
C VAL A 75 -0.34 18.74 6.68
N ASN A 76 -1.27 18.71 5.72
CA ASN A 76 -1.48 17.60 4.78
C ASN A 76 -2.16 18.08 3.48
N GLU A 77 -1.68 17.64 2.32
CA GLU A 77 -2.25 17.86 0.99
C GLU A 77 -3.44 16.92 0.68
N GLY A 78 -3.61 15.83 1.42
CA GLY A 78 -4.72 14.90 1.19
C GLY A 78 -4.75 13.70 2.13
N TRP A 79 -5.91 13.04 2.19
CA TRP A 79 -6.15 11.84 3.00
C TRP A 79 -6.91 10.78 2.21
N LEU A 80 -6.61 9.50 2.48
CA LEU A 80 -7.45 8.40 2.05
C LEU A 80 -8.79 8.49 2.79
N ARG A 81 -9.89 8.68 2.05
CA ARG A 81 -11.24 8.88 2.62
C ARG A 81 -12.15 7.65 2.50
N TRP A 82 -11.65 6.52 2.00
CA TRP A 82 -12.47 5.31 1.92
C TRP A 82 -13.03 4.97 3.31
N GLN A 83 -14.32 4.63 3.34
CA GLN A 83 -15.05 4.22 4.53
C GLN A 83 -15.85 2.97 4.15
N PRO A 84 -15.81 1.93 5.00
CA PRO A 84 -16.54 0.71 4.71
C PRO A 84 -18.04 0.94 4.79
N SER A 85 -18.77 0.29 3.91
CA SER A 85 -20.23 0.25 3.93
C SER A 85 -20.77 -0.59 5.10
N GLY A 86 -19.99 -1.61 5.51
CA GLY A 86 -20.31 -2.51 6.61
C GLY A 86 -19.96 -1.95 8.00
N THR A 87 -20.76 -2.31 9.00
CA THR A 87 -20.51 -1.95 10.41
C THR A 87 -19.72 -3.02 11.17
N THR A 88 -19.80 -4.29 10.75
CA THR A 88 -19.14 -5.45 11.36
C THR A 88 -17.71 -5.64 10.85
N ALA A 89 -16.83 -6.21 11.69
CA ALA A 89 -15.44 -6.46 11.33
C ALA A 89 -15.29 -7.34 10.08
N ALA A 90 -16.10 -8.41 10.00
CA ALA A 90 -16.13 -9.30 8.84
C ALA A 90 -16.49 -8.56 7.54
N ALA A 91 -17.53 -7.72 7.55
CA ALA A 91 -17.93 -6.96 6.37
C ALA A 91 -16.87 -5.95 5.93
N VAL A 92 -16.17 -5.32 6.87
CA VAL A 92 -15.05 -4.42 6.57
C VAL A 92 -13.91 -5.19 5.88
N VAL A 93 -13.56 -6.37 6.41
CA VAL A 93 -12.48 -7.20 5.85
C VAL A 93 -12.85 -7.77 4.48
N ASP A 94 -14.10 -8.16 4.27
CA ASP A 94 -14.58 -8.64 2.96
C ASP A 94 -14.52 -7.52 1.90
N GLU A 95 -14.89 -6.30 2.26
CA GLU A 95 -14.77 -5.13 1.37
C GLU A 95 -13.29 -4.83 1.06
N LEU A 96 -12.41 -4.88 2.05
CA LEU A 96 -10.96 -4.72 1.85
C LEU A 96 -10.39 -5.83 0.96
N ALA A 97 -10.81 -7.08 1.16
CA ALA A 97 -10.38 -8.21 0.33
C ALA A 97 -10.79 -8.00 -1.13
N LEU A 98 -12.01 -7.50 -1.37
CA LEU A 98 -12.48 -7.15 -2.71
C LEU A 98 -11.63 -6.03 -3.33
N LEU A 99 -11.44 -4.92 -2.63
CA LEU A 99 -10.77 -3.72 -3.15
C LEU A 99 -9.28 -3.93 -3.42
N LEU A 100 -8.57 -4.64 -2.53
CA LEU A 100 -7.11 -4.75 -2.60
C LEU A 100 -6.63 -6.02 -3.28
N THR A 101 -7.39 -7.12 -3.18
CA THR A 101 -6.93 -8.44 -3.63
C THR A 101 -7.90 -9.12 -4.61
N ASN A 102 -8.98 -8.44 -5.02
CA ASN A 102 -10.06 -9.05 -5.80
C ASN A 102 -10.54 -10.36 -5.17
N ASN A 103 -10.76 -10.33 -3.85
CA ASN A 103 -11.20 -11.44 -3.02
C ASN A 103 -10.22 -12.63 -2.90
N ARG A 104 -8.95 -12.47 -3.28
CA ARG A 104 -7.90 -13.50 -3.19
C ARG A 104 -7.18 -13.56 -1.83
N MET A 105 -7.69 -12.85 -0.82
CA MET A 105 -7.16 -12.90 0.55
C MET A 105 -7.45 -14.26 1.20
N GLU A 106 -6.43 -14.85 1.84
CA GLU A 106 -6.56 -16.12 2.56
C GLU A 106 -7.43 -15.99 3.83
N SER A 107 -8.13 -17.08 4.21
CA SER A 107 -8.99 -17.11 5.40
C SER A 107 -8.26 -16.78 6.71
N GLN A 108 -7.00 -17.22 6.86
CA GLN A 108 -6.18 -16.91 8.02
C GLN A 108 -5.79 -15.41 8.09
N ALA A 109 -5.47 -14.80 6.94
CA ALA A 109 -5.21 -13.37 6.88
C ALA A 109 -6.48 -12.56 7.23
N ARG A 110 -7.65 -12.98 6.72
CA ARG A 110 -8.94 -12.34 7.04
C ARG A 110 -9.23 -12.37 8.54
N SER A 111 -9.03 -13.51 9.21
CA SER A 111 -9.28 -13.62 10.66
C SER A 111 -8.32 -12.78 11.49
N LEU A 112 -7.04 -12.71 11.09
CA LEU A 112 -6.04 -11.86 11.74
C LEU A 112 -6.40 -10.37 11.63
N ILE A 113 -6.81 -9.91 10.44
CA ILE A 113 -7.18 -8.51 10.20
C ILE A 113 -8.46 -8.17 10.97
N ALA A 114 -9.45 -9.06 10.98
CA ALA A 114 -10.70 -8.85 11.74
C ALA A 114 -10.42 -8.71 13.24
N ALA A 115 -9.60 -9.58 13.82
CA ALA A 115 -9.21 -9.50 15.23
C ALA A 115 -8.45 -8.21 15.55
N ALA A 116 -7.52 -7.79 14.68
CA ALA A 116 -6.77 -6.55 14.86
C ALA A 116 -7.64 -5.28 14.75
N TYR A 117 -8.67 -5.33 13.91
CA TYR A 117 -9.67 -4.27 13.78
C TYR A 117 -10.53 -4.17 15.04
N GLU A 118 -11.10 -5.26 15.53
CA GLU A 118 -11.94 -5.28 16.74
C GLU A 118 -11.19 -4.77 17.97
N ALA A 119 -9.94 -5.19 18.14
CA ALA A 119 -9.09 -4.77 19.24
C ALA A 119 -8.87 -3.25 19.30
N ARG A 120 -8.92 -2.55 18.16
CA ARG A 120 -8.70 -1.10 18.05
C ARG A 120 -9.99 -0.30 17.84
N ALA A 121 -11.06 -0.95 17.39
CA ALA A 121 -12.33 -0.32 17.08
C ALA A 121 -12.97 0.34 18.32
N ALA A 122 -12.74 -0.22 19.52
CA ALA A 122 -13.22 0.33 20.78
C ALA A 122 -12.59 1.69 21.13
N SER A 123 -11.33 1.94 20.74
CA SER A 123 -10.64 3.19 21.05
C SER A 123 -10.87 4.26 19.99
N ASN A 124 -10.67 3.90 18.72
CA ASN A 124 -10.82 4.83 17.60
C ASN A 124 -11.05 4.04 16.30
N ARG A 125 -12.26 4.15 15.74
CA ARG A 125 -12.66 3.42 14.53
C ARG A 125 -11.78 3.76 13.34
N GLN A 126 -11.40 5.04 13.17
CA GLN A 126 -10.54 5.47 12.07
C GLN A 126 -9.13 4.88 12.19
N LEU A 127 -8.59 4.81 13.41
CA LEU A 127 -7.28 4.18 13.66
C LEU A 127 -7.36 2.67 13.42
N ALA A 128 -8.46 2.03 13.82
CA ALA A 128 -8.70 0.62 13.54
C ALA A 128 -8.73 0.32 12.03
N LEU A 129 -9.41 1.16 11.25
CA LEU A 129 -9.44 1.05 9.78
C LEU A 129 -8.05 1.21 9.16
N ARG A 130 -7.27 2.19 9.61
CA ARG A 130 -5.89 2.40 9.14
C ARG A 130 -5.00 1.18 9.45
N HIS A 131 -5.14 0.59 10.64
CA HIS A 131 -4.42 -0.63 11.00
C HIS A 131 -4.85 -1.84 10.16
N ALA A 132 -6.15 -2.02 9.92
CA ALA A 132 -6.65 -3.10 9.07
C ALA A 132 -6.13 -2.97 7.63
N PHE A 133 -6.14 -1.75 7.08
CA PHE A 133 -5.63 -1.48 5.74
C PHE A 133 -4.11 -1.74 5.63
N LYS A 134 -3.33 -1.41 6.66
CA LYS A 134 -1.88 -1.71 6.70
C LYS A 134 -1.56 -3.20 6.76
N LEU A 135 -2.41 -4.01 7.38
CA LEU A 135 -2.22 -5.47 7.43
C LEU A 135 -2.65 -6.18 6.13
N ALA A 136 -3.38 -5.49 5.26
CA ALA A 136 -3.86 -6.02 4.00
C ALA A 136 -2.93 -5.74 2.81
N ILE A 137 -1.88 -4.93 3.01
CA ILE A 137 -0.84 -4.57 2.03
C ILE A 137 0.47 -5.24 2.46
#